data_AF-A0A0M5MFW7-F1
#
_entry.id   AF-A0A0M5MFW7-F1
#
_cell.length_a   1.000
_cell.length_b   1.000
_cell.length_c   1.000
_cell.angle_alpha   90.00
_cell.angle_beta   90.00
_cell.angle_gamma   90.00
#
_symmetry.space_group_name_H-M   'P 1'
#
loop_
_entity.id
_entity.type
_entity.pdbx_description
1 polymer ?
#
loop_
_entity_poly.entity_id
_entity_poly.type
_entity_poly.pdbx_seq_one_letter_code
_entity_poly.pdbx_strand_id
1 'polypeptide(L)'
;MSSENWQPDPTWDYYKIWQSCHEIKAKIDEALNLMRQQEDRNDTSDHQINQRLSRASERLVNIILELEFDDDEFEDDEVYE
;
A
#
# COMPACT_ATOMS: atom_id res chain seq x y z
N MET A 1 -3.94 -8.90 -24.23
CA MET A 1 -3.69 -7.50 -23.83
C MET A 1 -2.64 -7.56 -22.75
N SER A 2 -1.38 -7.36 -23.12
CA SER A 2 -0.27 -7.39 -22.18
C SER A 2 -0.17 -6.02 -21.51
N SER A 3 -0.65 -5.91 -20.27
CA SER A 3 -0.23 -4.81 -19.39
C SER A 3 1.12 -5.23 -18.77
N GLU A 4 2.14 -5.39 -19.60
CA GLU A 4 3.48 -5.77 -19.15
C GLU A 4 4.19 -4.55 -18.58
N ASN A 5 4.39 -4.56 -17.26
CA ASN A 5 5.48 -3.93 -16.53
C ASN A 5 5.73 -2.43 -16.79
N TRP A 6 4.68 -1.61 -16.87
CA TRP A 6 4.91 -0.17 -16.75
C TRP A 6 5.34 0.16 -15.31
N GLN A 7 6.57 0.63 -15.16
CA GLN A 7 7.13 1.15 -13.91
C GLN A 7 7.45 2.64 -14.14
N PRO A 8 7.16 3.52 -13.17
CA PRO A 8 7.54 4.92 -13.24
C PRO A 8 9.06 5.09 -13.13
N ASP A 9 9.54 6.30 -13.42
CA ASP A 9 10.96 6.64 -13.29
C ASP A 9 11.46 6.40 -11.85
N PRO A 10 12.54 5.62 -11.64
CA PRO A 10 13.15 5.43 -10.33
C PRO A 10 13.63 6.71 -9.64
N THR A 11 13.84 7.80 -10.38
CA THR A 11 14.21 9.11 -9.82
C THR A 11 13.00 9.97 -9.47
N TRP A 12 11.77 9.49 -9.70
CA TRP A 12 10.57 10.17 -9.24
C TRP A 12 10.52 10.16 -7.72
N ASP A 13 10.28 11.31 -7.09
CA ASP A 13 10.28 11.45 -5.64
C ASP A 13 9.32 10.46 -4.95
N TYR A 14 8.18 10.16 -5.60
CA TYR A 14 7.18 9.22 -5.11
C TYR A 14 7.41 7.77 -5.58
N TYR A 15 8.53 7.44 -6.23
CA TYR A 15 8.80 6.09 -6.73
C TYR A 15 8.75 5.04 -5.62
N LYS A 16 9.33 5.32 -4.45
CA LYS A 16 9.30 4.41 -3.29
C LYS A 16 7.88 4.18 -2.77
N ILE A 17 7.08 5.24 -2.75
CA ILE A 17 5.67 5.18 -2.34
C ILE A 17 4.87 4.36 -3.36
N TRP A 18 5.06 4.63 -4.65
CA TRP A 18 4.46 3.84 -5.72
C TRP A 18 4.82 2.35 -5.62
N GLN A 19 6.10 2.03 -5.40
CA GLN A 19 6.57 0.66 -5.26
C GLN A 19 5.91 -0.02 -4.05
N SER A 20 5.84 0.68 -2.92
CA SER A 20 5.21 0.18 -1.70
C SER A 20 3.71 -0.08 -1.91
N CYS A 21 2.99 0.82 -2.58
CA CYS A 21 1.60 0.61 -3.00
C CYS A 21 1.44 -0.59 -3.93
N HIS A 22 2.37 -0.80 -4.86
CA HIS A 22 2.35 -1.95 -5.77
C HIS A 22 2.54 -3.28 -5.00
N GLU A 23 3.43 -3.32 -4.01
CA GLU A 23 3.58 -4.48 -3.13
C GLU A 23 2.32 -4.77 -2.31
N ILE A 24 1.70 -3.73 -1.75
CA ILE A 24 0.43 -3.83 -1.00
C ILE A 24 -0.66 -4.41 -1.89
N LYS A 25 -0.81 -3.89 -3.11
CA LYS A 25 -1.77 -4.40 -4.10
C LYS A 25 -1.55 -5.88 -4.36
N ALA A 26 -0.31 -6.32 -4.58
CA ALA A 26 0.00 -7.73 -4.81
C ALA A 26 -0.44 -8.63 -3.63
N LYS A 27 -0.33 -8.14 -2.39
CA LYS A 27 -0.77 -8.87 -1.18
C LYS A 27 -2.29 -8.94 -1.07
N ILE A 28 -3.00 -7.89 -1.46
CA ILE A 28 -4.46 -7.89 -1.54
C ILE A 28 -4.93 -8.87 -2.62
N ASP A 29 -4.30 -8.86 -3.79
CA ASP A 29 -4.62 -9.79 -4.88
C ASP A 29 -4.38 -11.25 -4.47
N GLU A 30 -3.31 -11.54 -3.71
CA GLU A 30 -3.04 -12.85 -3.13
C GLU A 30 -4.17 -13.30 -2.18
N ALA A 31 -4.62 -12.40 -1.28
CA ALA A 31 -5.72 -12.67 -0.37
C ALA A 31 -7.05 -12.89 -1.10
N LEU A 32 -7.36 -12.08 -2.12
CA LEU A 32 -8.56 -12.24 -2.95
C LEU A 32 -8.54 -13.56 -3.72
N ASN A 33 -7.39 -13.97 -4.25
CA ASN A 33 -7.26 -15.27 -4.92
C ASN A 33 -7.48 -16.44 -3.95
N LEU A 34 -6.99 -16.33 -2.71
CA LEU A 34 -7.26 -17.33 -1.68
C LEU A 34 -8.76 -17.39 -1.35
N MET A 35 -9.42 -16.24 -1.16
CA MET A 35 -10.88 -16.19 -0.96
C MET A 35 -11.65 -16.85 -2.12
N ARG A 36 -11.24 -16.61 -3.37
CA ARG A 36 -11.89 -17.18 -4.56
C ARG A 36 -11.73 -18.69 -4.69
N GLN A 37 -10.66 -19.25 -4.13
CA GLN A 37 -10.38 -20.69 -4.15
C GLN A 37 -11.11 -21.44 -3.02
N GLN A 38 -11.75 -20.73 -2.10
CA GLN A 38 -12.45 -21.29 -0.96
C GLN A 38 -13.94 -21.36 -1.26
N GLU A 39 -14.44 -22.55 -1.56
CA GLU A 39 -15.87 -22.78 -1.79
C GLU A 39 -16.65 -22.92 -0.47
N ASP A 40 -15.98 -23.42 0.57
CA ASP A 40 -16.49 -23.58 1.94
C ASP A 40 -15.66 -22.77 2.95
N ARG A 41 -16.30 -22.37 4.05
CA ARG A 41 -15.62 -21.67 5.15
C ARG A 41 -14.50 -22.55 5.74
N ASN A 42 -13.28 -22.02 5.76
CA ASN A 42 -12.12 -22.66 6.36
C ASN A 42 -11.38 -21.68 7.27
N ASP A 43 -11.49 -21.88 8.58
CA ASP A 43 -10.94 -20.98 9.60
C ASP A 43 -9.41 -20.77 9.46
N THR A 44 -8.66 -21.75 8.94
CA THR A 44 -7.22 -21.60 8.69
C THR A 44 -6.95 -20.59 7.59
N SER A 45 -7.77 -20.63 6.55
CA SER A 45 -7.63 -19.76 5.39
C SER A 45 -8.18 -18.37 5.68
N ASP A 46 -9.28 -18.28 6.44
CA ASP A 46 -9.78 -17.02 6.99
C ASP A 46 -8.72 -16.32 7.85
N HIS A 47 -8.01 -17.06 8.71
CA HIS A 47 -6.91 -16.51 9.49
C HIS A 47 -5.77 -16.00 8.60
N GLN A 48 -5.40 -16.79 7.58
CA GLN A 48 -4.36 -16.44 6.61
C GLN A 48 -4.72 -15.23 5.74
N ILE A 49 -5.99 -15.09 5.38
CA ILE A 49 -6.53 -13.95 4.64
C ILE A 49 -6.48 -12.70 5.53
N ASN A 50 -7.00 -12.80 6.76
CA ASN A 50 -6.98 -11.70 7.73
C ASN A 50 -5.56 -11.22 8.00
N GLN A 51 -4.61 -12.13 8.23
CA GLN A 51 -3.22 -11.75 8.48
C GLN A 51 -2.60 -10.98 7.30
N ARG A 52 -2.91 -11.37 6.07
CA ARG A 52 -2.43 -10.66 4.86
C ARG A 52 -3.05 -9.28 4.74
N LEU A 53 -4.36 -9.17 4.95
CA LEU A 53 -5.09 -7.91 4.84
C LEU A 53 -4.75 -6.93 5.97
N SER A 54 -4.59 -7.40 7.21
CA SER A 54 -4.16 -6.57 8.34
C SER A 54 -2.79 -5.95 8.08
N ARG A 55 -1.82 -6.74 7.62
CA ARG A 55 -0.47 -6.23 7.28
C ARG A 55 -0.49 -5.25 6.11
N ALA A 56 -1.31 -5.52 5.09
CA ALA A 56 -1.50 -4.61 3.96
C ALA A 56 -2.11 -3.27 4.43
N SER A 57 -3.10 -3.33 5.31
CA SER A 57 -3.75 -2.18 5.92
C SER A 57 -2.77 -1.35 6.75
N GLU A 58 -2.00 -1.97 7.65
CA GLU A 58 -0.98 -1.29 8.47
C GLU A 58 0.07 -0.57 7.59
N ARG A 59 0.58 -1.24 6.55
CA ARG A 59 1.53 -0.61 5.62
C ARG A 59 0.92 0.56 4.86
N LEU A 60 -0.36 0.47 4.46
CA LEU A 60 -1.04 1.57 3.77
C LEU A 60 -1.24 2.77 4.69
N VAL A 61 -1.62 2.55 5.96
CA VAL A 61 -1.73 3.63 6.96
C VAL A 61 -0.39 4.33 7.13
N ASN A 62 0.72 3.59 7.23
CA ASN A 62 2.05 4.21 7.34
C ASN A 62 2.40 5.08 6.13
N ILE A 63 2.08 4.63 4.91
CA ILE A 63 2.31 5.43 3.70
C ILE A 63 1.49 6.72 3.72
N ILE A 64 0.23 6.65 4.17
CA ILE A 64 -0.62 7.85 4.30
C ILE A 64 -0.01 8.83 5.30
N LEU A 65 0.43 8.34 6.46
CA LEU A 65 1.10 9.16 7.46
C LEU A 65 2.40 9.78 6.91
N GLU A 66 3.25 9.01 6.22
CA GLU A 66 4.47 9.51 5.58
C GLU A 66 4.16 10.64 4.58
N LEU A 67 3.09 10.52 3.81
CA LEU A 67 2.65 11.57 2.87
C LEU A 67 2.11 12.82 3.58
N GLU A 68 1.35 12.65 4.66
CA GLU A 68 0.79 13.76 5.43
C GLU A 68 1.88 14.55 6.16
N PHE A 69 2.92 13.88 6.69
CA PHE A 69 4.04 14.55 7.37
C PHE A 69 5.03 15.25 6.43
N ASP A 70 5.14 14.82 5.17
CA ASP A 70 5.99 15.50 4.16
C ASP A 70 5.39 16.85 3.69
N ASP A 71 4.07 17.03 3.78
CA ASP A 71 3.38 18.27 3.34
C ASP A 71 3.39 19.39 4.40
N ASP A 72 3.61 19.07 5.68
CA ASP A 72 3.56 20.03 6.81
C ASP A 72 4.90 20.76 7.09
N GLU A 73 5.96 20.50 6.31
CA GLU A 73 7.30 21.10 6.53
C GLU A 73 7.48 22.52 5.94
N PHE A 74 6.42 23.13 5.38
CA PHE A 74 6.47 24.45 4.72
C PHE A 74 5.32 25.39 5.15
N GLU A 75 5.24 25.77 6.43
CA GLU A 75 4.69 27.09 6.78
C GLU A 75 5.75 27.88 7.55
N ASP A 76 6.49 28.71 6.81
CA ASP A 76 7.44 29.71 7.29
C ASP A 76 6.77 30.63 8.33
N ASP A 77 7.36 30.71 9.52
CA ASP A 77 7.17 31.80 10.47
C ASP A 77 7.65 33.13 9.82
N GLU A 78 6.80 33.77 9.00
CA GLU A 78 7.01 35.17 8.63
C GLU A 78 6.70 36.08 9.84
N VAL A 79 7.69 36.24 10.72
CA VAL A 79 7.71 37.29 11.74
C VAL A 79 7.99 38.62 11.02
N TYR A 80 6.93 39.35 10.70
CA TYR A 80 7.06 40.76 10.27
C TYR A 80 7.43 41.62 11.49
N GLU A 81 8.66 42.16 11.51
CA GLU A 81 9.11 43.22 12.45
C GLU A 81 8.45 44.58 12.18
#